data_AF-A1ZCQ1-F1
#
_entry.id   AF-A1ZCQ1-F1
#
_cell.length_a   1.000
_cell.length_b   1.000
_cell.length_c   1.000
_cell.angle_alpha   90.00
_cell.angle_beta   90.00
_cell.angle_gamma   90.00
#
_symmetry.space_group_name_H-M   'P 1'
#
loop_
_entity.id
_entity.type
_entity.pdbx_description
1 polymer ?
#
loop_
_entity_poly.entity_id
_entity_poly.type
_entity_poly.pdbx_seq_one_letter_code
_entity_poly.pdbx_strand_id
1 'polypeptide(L)'
;MGQVRLNFDQVPTHLKAKAPVIVLGRYQRFKGPCRPVRMKGGKMGRRWQMHEGFNIVKAYKGNIKLPLVKINRYSLPKNQPHICQDLKVYQYYWVLIHPAENTQKAFSKERTTLPYLVSFKEIVAIYPANKTD
;
A
#
# COMPACT_ATOMS: atom_id res chain seq x y z
N MET A 1 -7.75 -21.88 -3.82
CA MET A 1 -6.47 -21.89 -4.54
C MET A 1 -5.45 -21.10 -3.71
N GLY A 2 -4.35 -21.72 -3.30
CA GLY A 2 -3.32 -21.05 -2.50
C GLY A 2 -2.62 -19.97 -3.33
N GLN A 3 -2.43 -18.78 -2.77
CA GLN A 3 -1.71 -17.71 -3.47
C GLN A 3 -0.21 -18.04 -3.52
N VAL A 4 0.36 -18.08 -4.73
CA VAL A 4 1.79 -18.31 -4.94
C VAL A 4 2.56 -17.07 -4.49
N ARG A 5 3.53 -17.26 -3.59
CA ARG A 5 4.44 -16.20 -3.16
C ARG A 5 5.60 -16.11 -4.15
N LEU A 6 5.96 -14.88 -4.50
CA LEU A 6 6.96 -14.60 -5.52
C LEU A 6 8.23 -14.00 -4.91
N ASN A 7 9.38 -14.39 -5.44
CA ASN A 7 10.62 -13.63 -5.31
C ASN A 7 10.60 -12.45 -6.30
N PHE A 8 11.48 -11.47 -6.10
CA PHE A 8 11.52 -10.29 -6.98
C PHE A 8 11.70 -10.68 -8.45
N ASP A 9 12.59 -11.63 -8.75
CA ASP A 9 12.89 -12.06 -10.12
C ASP A 9 11.71 -12.73 -10.82
N GLN A 10 10.79 -13.31 -10.04
CA GLN A 10 9.58 -13.95 -10.54
C GLN A 10 8.46 -12.96 -10.85
N VAL A 11 8.59 -11.68 -10.44
CA VAL A 11 7.62 -10.64 -10.84
C VAL A 11 7.77 -10.39 -12.36
N PRO A 12 6.69 -10.45 -13.15
CA PRO A 12 6.77 -10.32 -14.61
C PRO A 12 7.47 -9.03 -15.07
N THR A 13 8.40 -9.15 -16.00
CA THR A 13 9.23 -8.04 -16.49
C THR A 13 8.40 -6.90 -17.07
N HIS A 14 7.31 -7.21 -17.77
CA HIS A 14 6.40 -6.19 -18.33
C HIS A 14 5.73 -5.34 -17.23
N LEU A 15 5.46 -5.88 -16.05
CA LEU A 15 4.93 -5.13 -14.92
C LEU A 15 6.02 -4.28 -14.27
N LYS A 16 7.24 -4.82 -14.12
CA LYS A 16 8.41 -4.07 -13.63
C LYS A 16 8.74 -2.87 -14.51
N ALA A 17 8.60 -3.02 -15.83
CA ALA A 17 8.81 -1.93 -16.79
C ALA A 17 7.77 -0.81 -16.62
N LYS A 18 6.49 -1.17 -16.45
CA LYS A 18 5.36 -0.22 -16.29
C LYS A 18 5.36 0.52 -14.96
N ALA A 19 6.07 0.02 -13.94
CA ALA A 19 6.14 0.61 -12.61
C ALA A 19 7.47 1.36 -12.42
N PRO A 20 7.47 2.71 -12.41
CA PRO A 20 8.60 3.53 -11.98
C PRO A 20 9.04 3.24 -10.55
N VAL A 21 8.12 2.80 -9.70
CA VAL A 21 8.35 2.54 -8.28
C VAL A 21 8.00 1.10 -7.94
N ILE A 22 8.92 0.38 -7.30
CA ILE A 22 8.71 -1.00 -6.86
C ILE A 22 9.26 -1.16 -5.45
N VAL A 23 8.39 -1.60 -4.53
CA VAL A 23 8.75 -1.78 -3.13
C VAL A 23 8.36 -3.16 -2.62
N LEU A 24 9.18 -3.67 -1.70
CA LEU A 24 8.78 -4.72 -0.78
C LEU A 24 8.16 -4.06 0.44
N GLY A 25 6.91 -4.39 0.73
CA GLY A 25 6.20 -3.82 1.87
C GLY A 25 5.49 -4.89 2.69
N ARG A 26 5.48 -4.69 4.02
CA ARG A 26 4.67 -5.51 4.93
C ARG A 26 3.30 -4.87 5.11
N TYR A 27 2.24 -5.58 4.76
CA TYR A 27 0.89 -5.06 4.89
C TYR A 27 0.48 -4.96 6.36
N GLN A 28 0.02 -3.80 6.80
CA GLN A 28 -0.38 -3.54 8.18
C GLN A 28 -1.54 -2.56 8.25
N ARG A 29 -2.21 -2.55 9.41
CA ARG A 29 -3.18 -1.54 9.79
C ARG A 29 -2.51 -0.53 10.70
N PHE A 30 -2.71 0.74 10.42
CA PHE A 30 -2.11 1.87 11.15
C PHE A 30 -3.20 2.68 11.82
N LYS A 31 -2.95 3.10 13.07
CA LYS A 31 -3.79 4.09 13.74
C LYS A 31 -3.43 5.48 13.19
N GLY A 32 -4.40 6.13 12.58
CA GLY A 32 -4.36 7.53 12.21
C GLY A 32 -4.76 8.44 13.38
N PRO A 33 -4.98 9.73 13.14
CA PRO A 33 -5.41 10.65 14.19
C PRO A 33 -6.78 10.25 14.76
N CYS A 34 -6.98 10.53 16.06
CA CYS A 34 -8.27 10.41 16.71
C CYS A 34 -9.22 11.50 16.19
N ARG A 35 -10.39 11.12 15.69
CA ARG A 35 -11.42 12.07 15.26
C ARG A 35 -12.62 12.08 16.22
N PRO A 36 -13.27 13.23 16.43
CA PRO A 36 -14.53 13.29 17.14
C PRO A 36 -15.60 12.52 16.35
N VAL A 37 -16.38 11.69 17.05
CA VAL A 37 -17.49 10.93 16.45
C VAL A 37 -18.71 10.98 17.36
N ARG A 38 -19.89 11.06 16.77
CA ARG A 38 -21.15 11.02 17.50
C ARG A 38 -21.41 9.58 17.97
N MET A 39 -21.50 9.40 19.29
CA MET A 39 -21.81 8.11 19.89
C MET A 39 -23.33 7.95 20.07
N LYS A 40 -23.77 6.71 20.35
CA LYS A 40 -25.17 6.43 20.71
C LYS A 40 -25.57 7.29 21.92
N GLY A 41 -26.71 7.96 21.85
CA GLY A 41 -27.17 8.90 22.88
C GLY A 41 -26.65 10.34 22.74
N GLY A 42 -26.09 10.72 21.59
CA GLY A 42 -25.77 12.12 21.26
C GLY A 42 -24.47 12.67 21.86
N LYS A 43 -23.78 11.91 22.71
CA LYS A 43 -22.49 12.29 23.31
C LYS A 43 -21.38 12.31 22.25
N MET A 44 -20.45 13.25 22.39
CA MET A 44 -19.26 13.33 21.56
C MET A 44 -18.19 12.38 22.10
N GLY A 45 -17.78 11.42 21.28
CA GLY A 45 -16.70 10.49 21.57
C GLY A 45 -15.47 10.71 20.70
N ARG A 46 -14.41 9.93 20.92
CA ARG A 46 -13.23 9.90 20.06
C ARG A 46 -13.05 8.51 19.48
N ARG A 47 -12.75 8.42 18.19
CA ARG A 47 -12.42 7.16 17.52
C ARG A 47 -11.13 7.30 16.72
N TRP A 48 -10.25 6.32 16.87
CA TRP A 48 -9.07 6.19 16.04
C TRP A 48 -9.49 5.90 14.60
N GLN A 49 -9.01 6.72 13.65
CA GLN A 49 -9.14 6.39 12.24
C GLN A 49 -8.18 5.24 11.93
N MET A 50 -8.66 4.13 11.38
CA MET A 50 -7.80 3.03 10.96
C MET A 50 -7.46 3.22 9.49
N HIS A 51 -6.17 3.18 9.16
CA HIS A 51 -5.66 3.19 7.80
C HIS A 51 -5.04 1.82 7.47
N GLU A 52 -5.03 1.47 6.21
CA GLU A 52 -4.38 0.26 5.72
C GLU A 52 -3.30 0.63 4.71
N GLY A 53 -2.24 -0.18 4.65
CA GLY A 53 -1.11 0.14 3.81
C GLY A 53 0.03 -0.85 3.94
N PHE A 54 1.14 -0.50 3.31
CA PHE A 54 2.36 -1.27 3.32
C PHE A 54 3.45 -0.48 4.02
N ASN A 55 3.98 -1.03 5.10
CA ASN A 55 5.22 -0.54 5.70
C ASN A 55 6.37 -0.95 4.78
N ILE A 56 7.09 0.00 4.21
CA ILE A 56 8.14 -0.25 3.23
C ILE A 56 9.33 -0.86 3.97
N VAL A 57 9.73 -2.05 3.53
CA VAL A 57 10.91 -2.76 4.03
C VAL A 57 12.11 -2.38 3.17
N LYS A 58 11.91 -2.34 1.85
CA LYS A 58 12.96 -2.09 0.86
C LYS A 58 12.37 -1.53 -0.42
N ALA A 59 13.00 -0.50 -0.98
CA ALA A 59 12.69 0.00 -2.31
C ALA A 59 13.67 -0.61 -3.31
N TYR A 60 13.16 -1.32 -4.32
CA TYR A 60 13.96 -1.93 -5.38
C TYR A 60 14.07 -1.03 -6.61
N LYS A 61 13.09 -0.15 -6.79
CA LYS A 61 13.06 0.81 -7.89
C LYS A 61 12.34 2.08 -7.45
N GLY A 62 12.85 3.23 -7.88
CA GLY A 62 12.32 4.55 -7.55
C GLY A 62 12.80 5.07 -6.19
N ASN A 63 12.68 6.38 -6.00
CA ASN A 63 13.08 7.04 -4.76
C ASN A 63 11.85 7.29 -3.88
N ILE A 64 11.76 6.58 -2.75
CA ILE A 64 10.73 6.81 -1.73
C ILE A 64 11.42 7.04 -0.40
N LYS A 65 11.20 8.21 0.19
CA LYS A 65 11.66 8.54 1.55
C LYS A 65 10.63 8.18 2.62
N LEU A 66 9.38 7.95 2.23
CA LEU A 66 8.32 7.58 3.17
C LEU A 66 8.52 6.15 3.68
N PRO A 67 8.34 5.91 4.99
CA PRO A 67 8.43 4.56 5.54
C PRO A 67 7.20 3.70 5.20
N LEU A 68 6.12 4.28 4.66
CA LEU A 68 4.88 3.56 4.40
C LEU A 68 4.12 4.09 3.19
N VAL A 69 3.36 3.20 2.57
CA VAL A 69 2.40 3.49 1.50
C VAL A 69 0.99 3.20 1.99
N LYS A 70 0.18 4.24 2.18
CA LYS A 70 -1.24 4.08 2.55
C LYS A 70 -2.08 3.84 1.31
N ILE A 71 -2.90 2.81 1.32
CA ILE A 71 -3.83 2.48 0.24
C ILE A 71 -5.25 2.41 0.77
N ASN A 72 -6.24 2.64 -0.09
CA ASN A 72 -7.62 2.31 0.21
C ASN A 72 -7.93 0.92 -0.33
N ARG A 73 -7.85 -0.11 0.53
CA ARG A 73 -8.14 -1.51 0.16
C ARG A 73 -9.50 -1.68 -0.51
N TYR A 74 -10.53 -0.96 -0.06
CA TYR A 74 -11.88 -1.06 -0.61
C TYR A 74 -12.00 -0.50 -2.03
N SER A 75 -11.04 0.35 -2.43
CA SER A 75 -10.97 0.90 -3.79
C SER A 75 -10.12 0.07 -4.74
N LEU A 76 -9.52 -1.04 -4.28
CA LEU A 76 -8.79 -1.93 -5.16
C LEU A 76 -9.77 -2.56 -6.17
N PRO A 77 -9.41 -2.58 -7.47
CA PRO A 77 -10.28 -3.10 -8.50
C PRO A 77 -10.45 -4.60 -8.30
N LYS A 78 -11.68 -5.01 -8.02
CA LYS A 78 -12.08 -6.41 -7.97
C LYS A 78 -12.00 -6.93 -9.41
N ASN A 79 -11.27 -8.02 -9.66
CA ASN A 79 -11.05 -8.67 -10.97
C ASN A 79 -9.79 -8.25 -11.76
N GLN A 80 -8.83 -7.54 -11.17
CA GLN A 80 -7.51 -7.42 -11.80
C GLN A 80 -6.60 -8.61 -11.44
N PRO A 81 -6.05 -9.34 -12.42
CA PRO A 81 -5.28 -10.57 -12.17
C PRO A 81 -3.98 -10.31 -11.40
N HIS A 82 -3.43 -9.10 -11.53
CA HIS A 82 -2.15 -8.72 -10.93
C HIS A 82 -2.31 -8.04 -9.57
N ILE A 83 -3.53 -7.94 -9.04
CA ILE A 83 -3.79 -7.31 -7.74
C ILE A 83 -4.36 -8.34 -6.77
N CYS A 84 -3.54 -8.72 -5.78
CA CYS A 84 -3.98 -9.53 -4.67
C CYS A 84 -5.08 -8.80 -3.85
N GLN A 85 -6.28 -9.38 -3.83
CA GLN A 85 -7.44 -8.85 -3.10
C GLN A 85 -7.44 -9.23 -1.61
N ASP A 86 -6.90 -10.41 -1.30
CA ASP A 86 -6.84 -10.92 0.06
C ASP A 86 -5.50 -10.56 0.72
N LEU A 87 -5.37 -9.29 1.05
CA LEU A 87 -4.22 -8.77 1.80
C LEU A 87 -4.32 -9.21 3.26
N LYS A 88 -3.35 -10.03 3.70
CA LYS A 88 -3.23 -10.54 5.06
C LYS A 88 -2.30 -9.66 5.87
N VAL A 89 -2.74 -9.30 7.06
CA VAL A 89 -1.95 -8.49 7.99
C VAL A 89 -0.64 -9.19 8.28
N TYR A 90 0.44 -8.42 8.34
CA TYR A 90 1.81 -8.86 8.59
C TYR A 90 2.49 -9.68 7.49
N GLN A 91 1.81 -9.93 6.37
CA GLN A 91 2.40 -10.58 5.20
C GLN A 91 3.14 -9.55 4.33
N TYR A 92 4.16 -10.03 3.63
CA TYR A 92 4.97 -9.24 2.70
C TYR A 92 4.39 -9.28 1.30
N TYR A 93 4.48 -8.15 0.61
CA TYR A 93 3.97 -7.96 -0.72
C TYR A 93 4.93 -7.13 -1.57
N TRP A 94 5.05 -7.51 -2.84
CA TRP A 94 5.56 -6.66 -3.89
C TRP A 94 4.47 -5.68 -4.29
N VAL A 95 4.76 -4.39 -4.17
CA VAL A 95 3.84 -3.32 -4.55
C VAL A 95 4.48 -2.53 -5.67
N LEU A 96 3.87 -2.61 -6.85
CA LEU A 96 4.34 -1.94 -8.06
C LEU A 96 3.45 -0.73 -8.31
N ILE A 97 4.05 0.45 -8.40
CA ILE A 97 3.36 1.73 -8.41
C ILE A 97 3.80 2.56 -9.61
N HIS A 98 2.83 3.10 -10.31
CA HIS A 98 2.97 4.17 -11.29
C HIS A 98 2.42 5.46 -10.68
N PRO A 99 3.24 6.20 -9.93
CA PRO A 99 2.76 7.36 -9.19
C PRO A 99 2.37 8.49 -10.15
N ALA A 100 1.23 9.12 -9.88
CA ALA A 100 0.89 10.43 -10.41
C ALA A 100 1.79 11.50 -9.79
N GLU A 101 1.80 12.69 -10.39
CA GLU A 101 2.68 13.79 -9.99
C GLU A 101 2.57 14.13 -8.49
N ASN A 102 1.36 14.16 -7.94
CA ASN A 102 1.12 14.46 -6.52
C ASN A 102 1.69 13.37 -5.60
N THR A 103 1.55 12.11 -5.98
CA THR A 103 2.08 10.96 -5.24
C THR A 103 3.60 10.95 -5.29
N GLN A 104 4.19 11.29 -6.43
CA GLN A 104 5.63 11.43 -6.60
C GLN A 104 6.19 12.55 -5.71
N LYS A 105 5.54 13.72 -5.67
CA LYS A 105 5.86 14.80 -4.72
C LYS A 105 5.77 14.33 -3.27
N ALA A 106 4.80 13.48 -2.94
CA ALA A 106 4.65 12.95 -1.59
C ALA A 106 5.72 11.90 -1.24
N PHE A 107 6.14 11.06 -2.18
CA PHE A 107 7.25 10.09 -1.99
C PHE A 107 8.60 10.77 -1.71
N SER A 108 8.81 11.98 -2.21
CA SER A 108 10.00 12.79 -1.93
C SER A 108 10.02 13.42 -0.53
N LYS A 109 8.91 13.37 0.22
CA LYS A 109 8.81 13.90 1.58
C LYS A 109 9.02 12.79 2.61
N GLU A 110 9.50 13.14 3.80
CA GLU A 110 9.70 12.17 4.90
C GLU A 110 8.40 11.90 5.68
N ARG A 111 7.41 12.79 5.57
CA ARG A 111 6.11 12.66 6.22
C ARG A 111 4.97 13.06 5.28
N THR A 112 3.85 12.36 5.40
CA THR A 112 2.61 12.69 4.69
C THR A 112 1.43 12.65 5.65
N THR A 113 0.60 13.68 5.59
CA THR A 113 -0.67 13.77 6.31
C THR A 113 -1.82 13.13 5.55
N LEU A 114 -1.58 12.71 4.30
CA LEU A 114 -2.63 12.15 3.46
C LEU A 114 -3.15 10.83 4.07
N PRO A 115 -4.49 10.65 4.10
CA PRO A 115 -5.11 9.44 4.63
C PRO A 115 -4.87 8.23 3.70
N TYR A 116 -4.77 8.48 2.39
CA TYR A 116 -4.38 7.55 1.35
C TYR A 116 -3.33 8.23 0.49
N LEU A 117 -2.20 7.56 0.30
CA LEU A 117 -1.06 8.11 -0.43
C LEU A 117 -1.11 7.74 -1.91
N VAL A 118 -1.58 6.52 -2.19
CA VAL A 118 -1.61 5.95 -3.53
C VAL A 118 -3.04 5.53 -3.85
N SER A 119 -3.56 6.03 -4.96
CA SER A 119 -4.84 5.63 -5.55
C SER A 119 -4.72 4.28 -6.25
N PHE A 120 -5.83 3.56 -6.39
CA PHE A 120 -5.83 2.29 -7.10
C PHE A 120 -5.37 2.40 -8.55
N LYS A 121 -5.62 3.53 -9.22
CA LYS A 121 -5.19 3.77 -10.61
C LYS A 121 -3.67 3.80 -10.76
N GLU A 122 -2.97 4.10 -9.67
CA GLU A 122 -1.52 4.17 -9.62
C GLU A 122 -0.91 2.82 -9.25
N ILE A 123 -1.71 1.83 -8.84
CA ILE A 123 -1.22 0.50 -8.50
C ILE A 123 -1.20 -0.34 -9.77
N VAL A 124 -0.01 -0.77 -10.17
CA VAL A 124 0.20 -1.65 -11.33
C VAL A 124 -0.03 -3.11 -10.93
N ALA A 125 0.50 -3.51 -9.77
CA ALA A 125 0.36 -4.87 -9.27
C ALA A 125 0.61 -4.95 -7.76
N ILE A 126 -0.02 -5.94 -7.12
CA ILE A 126 0.27 -6.37 -5.76
C ILE A 126 0.38 -7.89 -5.72
N TYR A 127 1.58 -8.40 -5.42
CA TYR A 127 1.82 -9.84 -5.29
C TYR A 127 2.29 -10.21 -3.89
N PRO A 128 1.83 -11.34 -3.33
CA PRO A 128 2.45 -11.94 -2.16
C PRO A 128 3.94 -12.17 -2.40
N ALA A 129 4.78 -11.73 -1.46
CA ALA A 129 6.21 -11.93 -1.53
C ALA A 129 6.66 -13.04 -0.58
N ASN A 130 7.67 -13.81 -0.99
CA ASN A 130 8.50 -14.51 -0.02
C ASN A 130 9.38 -13.46 0.66
N LYS A 131 9.56 -13.56 1.98
CA LYS A 131 10.35 -12.60 2.77
C LYS A 131 11.85 -12.64 2.43
N THR A 132 12.28 -13.48 1.49
CA THR A 132 13.69 -13.74 1.22
C THR A 132 14.36 -12.55 0.51
N ASP A 133 15.20 -11.88 1.33
CA ASP A 133 16.37 -10.99 1.11
C ASP A 133 16.24 -9.49 0.74
#